data_AF-A0A840XNB9-F1
#
_entry.id   AF-A0A840XNB9-F1
#
_cell.length_a   1.000
_cell.length_b   1.000
_cell.length_c   1.000
_cell.angle_alpha   90.00
_cell.angle_beta   90.00
_cell.angle_gamma   90.00
#
_symmetry.space_group_name_H-M   'P 1'
#
loop_
_entity.id
_entity.type
_entity.pdbx_description
1 polymer ?
#
loop_
_entity_poly.entity_id
_entity_poly.type
_entity_poly.pdbx_seq_one_letter_code
_entity_poly.pdbx_strand_id
1 'polypeptide(L)'
;MPTHAEKKILRYTPEQMFDLVADVRRYPEFLPWCVGARILSRDEQVLVADLTIGFKMFRETFRSRVGLDRPGHIHVTYETGPFRYLNNHWRFSPVPQGCEVDFFVDFEFRSRILQMAIGVVFNEAVRLMVRAFERRAMALYGRSTAAVAPGSAAPSATG
;
A
#
# COMPACT_ATOMS: atom_id res chain seq x y z
N MET A 1 10.21 -8.92 -16.88
CA MET A 1 10.38 -7.93 -15.78
C MET A 1 9.12 -8.03 -14.93
N PRO A 2 9.24 -8.15 -13.59
CA PRO A 2 8.08 -8.35 -12.72
C PRO A 2 7.34 -7.03 -12.52
N THR A 3 6.33 -6.80 -13.34
CA THR A 3 5.37 -5.71 -13.17
C THR A 3 4.08 -6.28 -12.61
N HIS A 4 3.47 -5.59 -11.65
CA HIS A 4 2.17 -5.95 -11.12
C HIS A 4 1.29 -4.71 -11.03
N ALA A 5 0.05 -4.84 -11.52
CA ALA A 5 -0.98 -3.84 -11.40
C ALA A 5 -2.24 -4.54 -10.88
N GLU A 6 -2.86 -3.98 -9.85
CA GLU A 6 -4.10 -4.49 -9.29
C GLU A 6 -5.03 -3.32 -8.93
N LYS A 7 -6.28 -3.43 -9.34
CA LYS A 7 -7.35 -2.53 -8.93
C LYS A 7 -8.32 -3.28 -8.05
N LYS A 8 -8.67 -2.69 -6.91
CA LYS A 8 -9.59 -3.31 -5.96
C LYS A 8 -10.51 -2.30 -5.32
N ILE A 9 -11.80 -2.62 -5.31
CA ILE A 9 -12.81 -1.85 -4.58
C ILE A 9 -12.84 -2.35 -3.14
N LEU A 10 -12.64 -1.43 -2.19
CA LEU A 10 -12.70 -1.68 -0.76
C LEU A 10 -13.77 -0.78 -0.14
N ARG A 11 -14.43 -1.28 0.91
CA ARG A 11 -15.50 -0.56 1.64
C ARG A 11 -15.02 0.56 2.58
N TYR A 12 -13.76 0.97 2.46
CA TYR A 12 -13.12 1.98 3.30
C TYR A 12 -12.98 3.28 2.51
N THR A 13 -12.84 4.42 3.19
CA THR A 13 -12.70 5.72 2.51
C THR A 13 -11.31 5.87 1.88
N PRO A 14 -11.13 6.75 0.87
CA PRO A 14 -9.81 7.06 0.33
C PRO A 14 -8.82 7.50 1.40
N GLU A 15 -9.25 8.30 2.38
CA GLU A 15 -8.41 8.77 3.50
C GLU A 15 -7.92 7.61 4.36
N GLN A 16 -8.81 6.67 4.70
CA GLN A 16 -8.48 5.49 5.49
C GLN A 16 -7.42 4.62 4.80
N MET A 17 -7.58 4.43 3.49
CA MET A 17 -6.64 3.64 2.68
C MET A 17 -5.32 4.39 2.46
N PHE A 18 -5.38 5.70 2.24
CA PHE A 18 -4.20 6.55 2.16
C PHE A 18 -3.39 6.47 3.45
N ASP A 19 -4.02 6.64 4.61
CA ASP A 19 -3.34 6.62 5.91
C ASP A 19 -2.67 5.27 6.21
N LEU A 20 -3.34 4.19 5.85
CA LEU A 20 -2.83 2.83 5.97
C LEU A 20 -1.53 2.64 5.16
N VAL A 21 -1.51 3.13 3.92
CA VAL A 21 -0.35 2.99 3.01
C VAL A 21 0.74 4.03 3.34
N ALA A 22 0.37 5.23 3.79
CA ALA A 22 1.33 6.26 4.18
C ALA A 22 2.06 5.92 5.50
N ASP A 23 1.51 5.05 6.36
CA ASP A 23 2.16 4.63 7.61
C ASP A 23 3.18 3.49 7.41
N VAL A 24 4.20 3.80 6.59
CA VAL A 24 5.30 2.89 6.21
C VAL A 24 6.01 2.30 7.43
N ARG A 25 6.04 3.00 8.57
CA ARG A 25 6.64 2.51 9.83
C ARG A 25 6.05 1.20 10.33
N ARG A 26 4.75 0.99 10.08
CA ARG A 26 4.02 -0.17 10.57
C ARG A 26 4.06 -1.35 9.62
N TYR A 27 4.68 -1.21 8.45
CA TYR A 27 4.78 -2.29 7.47
C TYR A 27 5.37 -3.59 8.06
N PRO A 28 6.39 -3.56 8.93
CA PRO A 28 6.90 -4.76 9.57
C PRO A 28 5.89 -5.50 10.47
N GLU A 29 4.83 -4.83 10.93
CA GLU A 29 3.81 -5.45 11.79
C GLU A 29 2.88 -6.39 11.02
N PHE A 30 2.72 -6.20 9.70
CA PHE A 30 1.69 -6.91 8.94
C PHE A 30 2.13 -7.40 7.56
N LEU A 31 3.18 -6.83 6.97
CA LEU A 31 3.73 -7.32 5.70
C LEU A 31 4.70 -8.48 5.96
N PRO A 32 4.43 -9.68 5.43
CA PRO A 32 5.20 -10.89 5.78
C PRO A 32 6.68 -10.84 5.37
N TRP A 33 7.03 -9.96 4.42
CA TRP A 33 8.40 -9.78 3.91
C TRP A 33 9.10 -8.55 4.49
N CYS A 34 8.35 -7.62 5.09
CA CYS A 34 8.94 -6.41 5.62
C CYS A 34 9.51 -6.74 6.99
N VAL A 35 10.84 -6.81 7.10
CA VAL A 35 11.52 -7.14 8.36
C VAL A 35 12.00 -5.89 9.09
N GLY A 36 11.85 -4.71 8.47
CA GLY A 36 12.23 -3.44 9.07
C GLY A 36 11.76 -2.26 8.24
N ALA A 37 11.43 -1.17 8.93
CA ALA A 37 11.11 0.12 8.34
C ALA A 37 11.71 1.22 9.22
N ARG A 38 12.48 2.11 8.61
CA ARG A 38 13.10 3.26 9.30
C ARG A 38 12.79 4.53 8.55
N ILE A 39 12.17 5.48 9.23
CA ILE A 39 11.91 6.81 8.68
C ILE A 39 13.14 7.68 8.89
N LEU A 40 13.61 8.29 7.81
CA LEU A 40 14.74 9.20 7.82
C LEU A 40 14.27 10.65 7.92
N SER A 41 13.23 10.99 7.16
CA SER A 41 12.57 12.30 7.24
C SER A 41 11.10 12.15 6.86
N ARG A 42 10.26 13.02 7.41
CA ARG A 42 8.84 13.10 7.07
C ARG A 42 8.37 14.54 7.20
N ASP A 43 7.73 15.05 6.17
CA ASP A 43 6.92 16.25 6.18
C ASP A 43 5.49 15.91 5.70
N GLU A 44 4.68 16.93 5.37
CA GLU A 44 3.29 16.75 4.93
C GLU A 44 3.17 16.11 3.54
N GLN A 45 4.13 16.34 2.66
CA GLN A 45 4.10 15.97 1.24
C GLN A 45 5.11 14.89 0.87
N VAL A 46 6.14 14.67 1.68
CA VAL A 46 7.26 13.79 1.39
C VAL A 46 7.68 13.00 2.63
N LEU A 47 7.91 11.71 2.41
CA LEU A 47 8.43 10.76 3.38
C LEU A 47 9.65 10.06 2.79
N VAL A 48 10.80 10.13 3.46
CA VAL A 48 11.99 9.36 3.09
C VAL A 48 12.17 8.23 4.09
N ALA A 49 12.23 7.00 3.59
CA ALA A 49 12.30 5.81 4.42
C ALA A 49 13.23 4.75 3.86
N ASP A 50 13.89 4.02 4.75
CA ASP A 50 14.55 2.77 4.46
C ASP A 50 13.58 1.62 4.77
N LEU A 51 13.34 0.75 3.79
CA LEU A 51 12.59 -0.49 3.96
C LEU A 51 13.52 -1.68 3.81
N THR A 52 13.47 -2.59 4.78
CA THR A 52 14.21 -3.86 4.74
C THR A 52 13.26 -4.99 4.38
N ILE A 53 13.52 -5.65 3.25
CA ILE A 53 12.78 -6.81 2.78
C ILE A 53 13.59 -8.07 3.04
N GLY A 54 12.97 -9.01 3.75
CA GLY A 54 13.48 -10.35 3.99
C GLY A 54 12.68 -11.38 3.21
N PHE A 55 13.37 -12.21 2.43
CA PHE A 55 12.77 -13.37 1.77
C PHE A 55 13.72 -14.58 1.84
N LYS A 56 13.36 -15.61 2.60
CA LYS A 56 14.23 -16.76 2.89
C LYS A 56 15.61 -16.30 3.42
N MET A 57 16.70 -16.59 2.70
CA MET A 57 18.07 -16.19 3.07
C MET A 57 18.42 -14.75 2.62
N PHE A 58 17.57 -14.14 1.79
CA PHE A 58 17.80 -12.81 1.26
C PHE A 58 17.29 -11.74 2.22
N ARG A 59 18.14 -10.75 2.50
CA ARG A 59 17.76 -9.58 3.30
C ARG A 59 18.41 -8.35 2.71
N GLU A 60 17.60 -7.49 2.11
CA GLU A 60 18.08 -6.24 1.53
C GLU A 60 17.34 -5.04 2.07
N THR A 61 18.05 -3.93 2.13
CA THR A 61 17.46 -2.63 2.48
C THR A 61 17.53 -1.72 1.27
N PHE A 62 16.41 -1.06 0.98
CA PHE A 62 16.35 -0.01 -0.02
C PHE A 62 15.77 1.26 0.58
N ARG A 63 16.20 2.40 0.04
CA ARG A 63 15.68 3.71 0.37
C ARG A 63 14.73 4.17 -0.72
N SER A 64 13.61 4.73 -0.30
CA SER A 64 12.68 5.40 -1.18
C SER A 64 12.26 6.76 -0.65
N ARG A 65 11.96 7.65 -1.60
CA ARG A 65 11.25 8.90 -1.40
C ARG A 65 9.79 8.70 -1.77
N VAL A 66 8.90 8.96 -0.84
CA VAL A 66 7.45 8.74 -0.97
C VAL A 66 6.77 10.10 -1.01
N GLY A 67 6.24 10.47 -2.16
CA GLY A 67 5.36 11.62 -2.33
C GLY A 67 3.95 11.28 -1.84
N LEU A 68 3.37 12.19 -1.06
CA LEU A 68 2.11 12.06 -0.35
C LEU A 68 1.17 13.16 -0.85
N ASP A 69 0.27 12.82 -1.77
CA ASP A 69 -0.79 13.71 -2.28
C ASP A 69 -2.13 13.27 -1.68
N ARG A 70 -2.46 13.85 -0.53
CA ARG A 70 -3.62 13.43 0.26
C ARG A 70 -4.93 13.88 -0.38
N PRO A 71 -5.98 13.02 -0.37
CA PRO A 71 -5.99 11.58 -0.05
C PRO A 71 -5.79 10.69 -1.28
N GLY A 72 -5.55 11.27 -2.47
CA GLY A 72 -5.76 10.59 -3.75
C GLY A 72 -4.58 9.78 -4.27
N HIS A 73 -3.33 10.09 -3.89
CA HIS A 73 -2.18 9.51 -4.55
C HIS A 73 -0.93 9.41 -3.68
N ILE A 74 -0.25 8.26 -3.76
CA ILE A 74 1.09 8.05 -3.20
C ILE A 74 2.01 7.61 -4.32
N HIS A 75 3.13 8.29 -4.48
CA HIS A 75 4.16 7.94 -5.46
C HIS A 75 5.47 7.62 -4.77
N VAL A 76 6.09 6.51 -5.14
CA VAL A 76 7.34 6.05 -4.55
C VAL A 76 8.44 6.09 -5.60
N THR A 77 9.44 6.92 -5.33
CA THR A 77 10.66 7.04 -6.11
C THR A 77 11.80 6.32 -5.40
N TYR A 78 12.50 5.46 -6.11
CA TYR A 78 13.70 4.78 -5.63
C TYR A 78 14.88 5.75 -5.48
N GLU A 79 15.60 5.68 -4.36
CA GLU A 79 16.83 6.46 -4.15
C GLU A 79 18.09 5.59 -4.15
N THR A 80 18.13 4.50 -3.38
CA THR A 80 19.30 3.63 -3.28
C THR A 80 18.96 2.23 -2.75
N GLY A 81 19.83 1.25 -2.97
CA GLY A 81 19.62 -0.15 -2.59
C GLY A 81 20.02 -1.16 -3.69
N PRO A 82 19.50 -2.39 -3.64
CA PRO A 82 19.86 -3.48 -4.55
C PRO A 82 19.14 -3.39 -5.91
N PHE A 83 18.17 -2.49 -6.03
CA PHE A 83 17.37 -2.33 -7.24
C PHE A 83 18.12 -1.52 -8.29
N ARG A 84 17.95 -1.92 -9.55
CA ARG A 84 18.27 -1.11 -10.70
C ARG A 84 17.24 0.03 -10.82
N TYR A 85 15.97 -0.31 -10.66
CA TYR A 85 14.88 0.65 -10.51
C TYR A 85 13.76 0.05 -9.66
N LEU A 86 12.98 0.92 -9.01
CA LEU A 86 11.71 0.59 -8.39
C LEU A 86 10.76 1.77 -8.65
N ASN A 87 9.63 1.48 -9.26
CA ASN A 87 8.53 2.39 -9.49
C ASN A 87 7.30 1.82 -8.80
N ASN A 88 6.71 2.59 -7.89
CA ASN A 88 5.48 2.21 -7.24
C ASN A 88 4.55 3.42 -7.12
N HIS A 89 3.27 3.21 -7.41
CA HIS A 89 2.25 4.20 -7.14
C HIS A 89 0.98 3.55 -6.61
N TRP A 90 0.25 4.34 -5.84
CA TRP A 90 -1.05 4.01 -5.28
C TRP A 90 -1.99 5.15 -5.59
N ARG A 91 -3.15 4.86 -6.18
CA ARG A 91 -4.22 5.84 -6.32
C ARG A 91 -5.45 5.39 -5.55
N PHE A 92 -6.12 6.35 -4.95
CA PHE A 92 -7.29 6.14 -4.13
C PHE A 92 -8.42 6.99 -4.71
N SER A 93 -9.37 6.33 -5.36
CA SER A 93 -10.50 6.99 -6.02
C SER A 93 -11.79 6.71 -5.25
N PRO A 94 -12.60 7.72 -4.89
CA PRO A 94 -13.88 7.48 -4.25
C PRO A 94 -14.84 6.77 -5.21
N VAL A 95 -15.55 5.77 -4.71
CA VAL A 95 -16.62 5.05 -5.42
C VAL A 95 -17.85 4.89 -4.52
N PRO A 96 -19.06 4.67 -5.05
CA PRO A 96 -20.28 4.61 -4.22
C PRO A 96 -20.23 3.61 -3.06
N GLN A 97 -19.43 2.54 -3.19
CA GLN A 97 -19.30 1.48 -2.21
C GLN A 97 -18.06 1.63 -1.30
N GLY A 98 -17.28 2.72 -1.44
CA GLY A 98 -16.06 2.98 -0.67
C GLY A 98 -14.96 3.64 -1.50
N CYS A 99 -13.83 2.95 -1.68
CA CYS A 99 -12.66 3.43 -2.42
C CYS A 99 -12.17 2.36 -3.40
N GLU A 100 -11.92 2.74 -4.64
CA GLU A 100 -11.07 1.98 -5.55
C GLU A 100 -9.60 2.28 -5.23
N VAL A 101 -8.84 1.23 -4.94
CA VAL A 101 -7.39 1.28 -4.77
C VAL A 101 -6.75 0.74 -6.03
N ASP A 102 -5.99 1.59 -6.72
CA ASP A 102 -5.17 1.24 -7.88
C ASP A 102 -3.71 1.15 -7.42
N PHE A 103 -3.20 -0.08 -7.37
CA PHE A 103 -1.83 -0.38 -6.95
C PHE A 103 -1.01 -0.82 -8.15
N PHE A 104 0.14 -0.17 -8.33
CA PHE A 104 1.12 -0.55 -9.34
C PHE A 104 2.51 -0.66 -8.75
N VAL A 105 3.23 -1.71 -9.09
CA VAL A 105 4.65 -1.86 -8.77
C VAL A 105 5.40 -2.46 -9.94
N ASP A 106 6.55 -1.87 -10.25
CA ASP A 106 7.51 -2.37 -11.22
C ASP A 106 8.92 -2.20 -10.67
N PHE A 107 9.72 -3.26 -10.69
CA PHE A 107 11.11 -3.18 -10.23
C PHE A 107 12.03 -4.13 -10.99
N GLU A 108 13.32 -3.81 -10.95
CA GLU A 108 14.38 -4.69 -11.43
C GLU A 108 15.52 -4.69 -10.42
N PHE A 109 16.09 -5.87 -10.14
CA PHE A 109 17.30 -5.99 -9.32
C PHE A 109 18.55 -5.77 -10.18
N ARG A 110 19.60 -5.20 -9.59
CA ARG A 110 20.91 -5.09 -10.27
C ARG A 110 21.53 -6.46 -10.56
N SER A 111 21.29 -7.45 -9.70
CA SER A 111 21.84 -8.81 -9.85
C SER A 111 20.86 -9.72 -10.57
N ARG A 112 21.31 -10.30 -11.69
CA ARG A 112 20.55 -11.31 -12.47
C ARG A 112 20.24 -12.56 -11.66
N ILE A 113 21.12 -12.95 -10.74
CA ILE A 113 20.91 -14.10 -9.86
C ILE A 113 19.75 -13.81 -8.89
N LEU A 114 19.73 -12.62 -8.28
CA LEU A 114 18.64 -12.18 -7.40
C LEU A 114 17.31 -12.11 -8.17
N GLN A 115 17.34 -11.62 -9.39
CA GLN A 115 16.15 -11.52 -10.25
C GLN A 115 15.55 -12.90 -10.56
N MET A 116 16.38 -13.90 -10.89
CA MET A 116 15.91 -15.27 -11.14
C MET A 116 15.32 -15.92 -9.89
N ALA A 117 15.95 -15.74 -8.72
CA ALA A 117 15.46 -16.32 -7.47
C ALA A 117 14.12 -15.73 -7.04
N ILE A 118 13.92 -14.41 -7.23
CA ILE A 118 12.68 -13.73 -6.86
C ILE A 118 11.56 -13.93 -7.88
N GLY A 119 11.86 -14.07 -9.18
CA GLY A 119 10.83 -14.21 -10.22
C GLY A 119 9.83 -15.35 -9.97
N VAL A 120 10.27 -16.44 -9.35
CA VAL A 120 9.42 -17.61 -9.01
C VAL A 120 8.44 -17.33 -7.86
N VAL A 121 8.81 -16.44 -6.95
CA VAL A 121 8.06 -16.15 -5.71
C VAL A 121 7.38 -14.78 -5.73
N PHE A 122 7.73 -13.93 -6.70
CA PHE A 122 7.28 -12.54 -6.78
C PHE A 122 5.76 -12.42 -6.87
N ASN A 123 5.11 -13.18 -7.76
CA ASN A 123 3.66 -13.11 -7.93
C ASN A 123 2.93 -13.49 -6.64
N GLU A 124 3.43 -14.50 -5.94
CA GLU A 124 2.90 -14.87 -4.63
C GLU A 124 3.21 -13.79 -3.59
N ALA A 125 4.38 -13.16 -3.69
CA ALA A 125 4.81 -12.12 -2.77
C ALA A 125 3.85 -10.91 -2.79
N VAL A 126 3.51 -10.46 -3.99
CA VAL A 126 2.59 -9.34 -4.19
C VAL A 126 1.18 -9.72 -3.74
N ARG A 127 0.71 -10.92 -4.06
CA ARG A 127 -0.62 -11.39 -3.59
C ARG A 127 -0.74 -11.38 -2.07
N LEU A 128 0.28 -11.85 -1.31
CA LEU A 128 0.16 -11.80 0.16
C LEU A 128 0.30 -10.38 0.68
N MET A 129 1.04 -9.49 0.01
CA MET A 129 1.11 -8.08 0.38
C MET A 129 -0.27 -7.42 0.27
N VAL A 130 -0.98 -7.60 -0.84
CA VAL A 130 -2.32 -7.04 -1.04
C VAL A 130 -3.30 -7.59 0.01
N ARG A 131 -3.29 -8.91 0.23
CA ARG A 131 -4.10 -9.54 1.30
C ARG A 131 -3.72 -9.03 2.69
N ALA A 132 -2.46 -8.71 2.94
CA ALA A 132 -2.01 -8.17 4.22
C ALA A 132 -2.54 -6.76 4.45
N PHE A 133 -2.55 -5.90 3.44
CA PHE A 133 -3.18 -4.58 3.51
C PHE A 133 -4.69 -4.69 3.77
N GLU A 134 -5.40 -5.60 3.09
CA GLU A 134 -6.83 -5.84 3.36
C GLU A 134 -7.10 -6.28 4.80
N ARG A 135 -6.32 -7.24 5.31
CA ARG A 135 -6.45 -7.69 6.70
C ARG A 135 -6.15 -6.55 7.68
N ARG A 136 -5.15 -5.73 7.40
CA ARG A 136 -4.80 -4.58 8.24
C ARG A 136 -5.90 -3.52 8.21
N ALA A 137 -6.48 -3.22 7.05
CA ALA A 137 -7.62 -2.31 6.93
C ALA A 137 -8.84 -2.84 7.71
N MET A 138 -9.12 -4.15 7.65
CA MET A 138 -10.17 -4.77 8.47
C MET A 138 -9.87 -4.67 9.97
N ALA A 139 -8.64 -4.90 10.40
CA ALA A 139 -8.27 -4.79 11.81
C ALA A 139 -8.37 -3.37 12.36
N LEU A 140 -8.08 -2.35 11.54
CA LEU A 140 -8.14 -0.94 11.93
C LEU A 140 -9.55 -0.35 11.83
N TYR A 141 -10.26 -0.64 10.74
CA TYR A 141 -11.50 0.06 10.37
C TYR A 141 -12.75 -0.84 10.39
N GLY A 142 -12.58 -2.17 10.40
CA GLY A 142 -13.67 -3.14 10.31
C GLY A 142 -14.62 -3.17 11.52
N ARG A 143 -14.27 -2.51 12.63
CA ARG A 143 -15.15 -2.34 13.79
C ARG A 143 -15.95 -1.02 13.80
N SER A 144 -15.66 -0.09 12.87
CA SER A 144 -16.27 1.25 12.88
C SER A 144 -17.40 1.45 11.86
N THR A 145 -17.89 0.41 11.19
CA THR A 145 -19.08 0.49 10.32
C THR A 145 -20.40 0.34 11.11
N ALA A 146 -20.52 1.03 12.24
CA ALA A 146 -21.78 1.20 12.97
C ALA A 146 -22.07 2.69 13.16
N ALA A 147 -22.14 3.44 12.06
CA ALA A 147 -22.84 4.73 11.98
C ALA A 147 -22.85 5.24 10.52
N VAL A 148 -23.55 4.54 9.63
CA VAL A 148 -24.22 5.24 8.53
C VAL A 148 -25.69 5.14 8.86
N ALA A 149 -26.20 6.16 9.54
CA ALA A 149 -27.62 6.29 9.81
C ALA A 149 -28.37 6.32 8.46
N PRO A 150 -29.39 5.48 8.23
CA PRO A 150 -30.27 5.68 7.09
C PRO A 150 -30.97 7.02 7.29
N GLY A 151 -30.77 7.92 6.34
CA GLY A 151 -31.47 9.20 6.27
C GLY A 151 -32.97 8.97 6.43
N SER A 152 -33.53 9.67 7.41
CA SER A 152 -34.95 9.83 7.69
C SER A 152 -35.78 9.93 6.40
N ALA A 153 -36.53 8.87 6.07
CA ALA A 153 -37.67 8.98 5.18
C ALA A 153 -38.81 9.66 5.94
N ALA A 154 -39.07 10.94 5.62
CA ALA A 154 -40.28 11.61 6.04
C ALA A 154 -41.46 11.09 5.20
N PRO A 155 -42.58 10.64 5.80
CA PRO A 155 -43.81 10.44 5.06
C PRO A 155 -44.53 11.79 4.93
N SER A 156 -44.56 12.33 3.72
CA SER A 156 -45.49 13.41 3.36
C SER A 156 -46.89 12.82 3.21
N ALA A 157 -47.72 13.03 4.23
CA ALA A 157 -49.16 12.82 4.17
C ALA A 157 -49.86 14.14 3.84
N THR A 158 -50.58 14.17 2.73
CA THR A 158 -51.67 15.11 2.44
C THR A 158 -52.57 14.38 1.43
N GLY A 159 -53.84 14.10 1.68
CA GLY A 159 -54.84 14.94 2.35
C GLY A 159 -55.64 15.64 1.26
#